data_AF-A0A382SS59-F1
#
_entry.id   AF-A0A382SS59-F1
#
_cell.length_a   1.000
_cell.length_b   1.000
_cell.length_c   1.000
_cell.angle_alpha   90.00
_cell.angle_beta   90.00
_cell.angle_gamma   90.00
#
_symmetry.space_group_name_H-M   'P 1'
#
loop_
_entity.id
_entity.type
_entity.pdbx_description
1 polymer ?
#
loop_
_entity_poly.entity_id
_entity_poly.type
_entity_poly.pdbx_seq_one_letter_code
_entity_poly.pdbx_strand_id
1 'polypeptide(L)' 'MSEPVISLDKKTVVAMVHLPALPGSPDYDQEEGMNKILDAVLTDLEALQSGGVDAVMFGNEFDRPYVLK' A
#
# COMPACT_ATOMS: atom_id res chain seq x y z
N MET A 1 8.58 1.55 -29.71
CA MET A 1 9.11 1.13 -28.39
C MET A 1 8.48 2.04 -27.38
N SER A 2 7.81 1.51 -26.35
CA SER A 2 7.20 2.34 -25.30
C SER A 2 8.28 3.11 -24.55
N GLU A 3 7.97 4.32 -24.11
CA GLU A 3 8.87 5.08 -23.24
C GLU A 3 9.11 4.27 -21.94
N PRO A 4 10.34 4.29 -21.39
CA PRO A 4 10.63 3.62 -20.14
C PRO A 4 9.83 4.27 -19.00
N VAL A 5 9.09 3.45 -18.24
CA VAL A 5 8.27 3.89 -17.10
C VAL A 5 9.13 4.56 -16.01
N ILE A 6 10.41 4.17 -15.91
CA ILE A 6 11.35 4.72 -14.93
C ILE A 6 12.50 5.41 -15.70
N SER A 7 12.69 6.69 -15.41
CA SER A 7 13.79 7.49 -15.95
C SER A 7 15.11 7.13 -15.23
N LEU A 8 16.18 6.93 -16.01
CA LEU A 8 17.51 6.54 -15.51
C LEU A 8 18.43 7.73 -15.20
N ASP A 9 17.99 8.95 -15.55
CA ASP A 9 18.71 10.21 -15.37
C ASP A 9 18.44 10.91 -14.02
N LYS A 10 17.45 10.43 -13.26
CA LYS A 10 17.19 10.87 -11.88
C LYS A 10 17.12 9.69 -10.91
N LYS A 11 17.21 9.97 -9.61
CA LYS A 11 16.96 8.96 -8.58
C LYS A 11 15.47 8.58 -8.59
N THR A 12 15.19 7.29 -8.62
CA THR A 12 13.84 6.74 -8.52
C THR A 12 13.35 6.76 -7.08
N VAL A 13 12.13 7.26 -6.87
CA VAL A 13 11.41 7.18 -5.60
C VAL A 13 10.35 6.09 -5.70
N VAL A 14 10.56 5.01 -4.96
CA VAL A 14 9.57 3.92 -4.80
C VAL A 14 8.95 4.08 -3.42
N ALA A 15 7.66 4.34 -3.36
CA ALA A 15 6.91 4.43 -2.10
C ALA A 15 6.20 3.11 -1.78
N MET A 16 5.73 2.99 -0.55
CA MET A 16 4.98 1.82 -0.09
C MET A 16 3.55 2.21 0.28
N VAL A 17 2.58 1.57 -0.37
CA VAL A 17 1.19 1.58 0.06
C VAL A 17 1.01 0.52 1.12
N HIS A 18 0.52 0.92 2.30
CA HIS A 18 0.36 -0.01 3.42
C HIS A 18 -1.07 -0.56 3.46
N LEU A 19 -1.18 -1.89 3.39
CA LEU A 19 -2.47 -2.57 3.53
C LEU A 19 -2.78 -2.73 5.01
N PRO A 20 -3.99 -2.34 5.47
CA PRO A 20 -4.51 -2.81 6.76
C PRO A 20 -4.53 -4.34 6.84
N ALA A 21 -4.75 -4.88 8.03
CA ALA A 21 -4.84 -6.32 8.24
C ALA A 21 -5.86 -6.96 7.28
N LEU A 22 -5.42 -7.97 6.55
CA LEU A 22 -6.21 -8.70 5.55
C LEU A 22 -7.06 -9.80 6.20
N PRO A 23 -8.10 -10.31 5.50
CA PRO A 23 -8.88 -11.44 5.99
C PRO A 23 -7.99 -12.63 6.40
N GLY A 24 -8.14 -13.06 7.65
CA GLY A 24 -7.33 -14.14 8.24
C GLY A 24 -6.23 -13.66 9.18
N SER A 25 -5.88 -12.38 9.14
CA SER A 25 -4.97 -11.76 10.11
C SER A 25 -5.66 -11.50 11.45
N PRO A 26 -4.93 -11.54 12.59
CA PRO A 26 -5.53 -11.33 13.91
C PRO A 26 -6.24 -9.99 14.09
N ASP A 27 -5.70 -8.93 13.47
CA ASP A 27 -6.22 -7.57 13.56
C ASP A 27 -7.23 -7.23 12.44
N TYR A 28 -7.71 -8.24 11.69
CA TYR A 28 -8.71 -8.02 10.64
C TYR A 28 -10.05 -7.58 11.24
N ASP A 29 -10.51 -6.40 10.82
CA ASP A 29 -11.81 -5.85 11.18
C ASP A 29 -12.92 -6.50 10.35
N GLN A 30 -13.64 -7.44 10.96
CA GLN A 30 -14.73 -8.16 10.29
C GLN A 30 -15.98 -7.30 10.06
N GLU A 31 -16.19 -6.26 10.86
CA GLU A 31 -17.39 -5.41 10.75
C GLU A 31 -17.27 -4.48 9.55
N GLU A 32 -16.11 -3.82 9.41
CA GLU A 32 -15.82 -2.90 8.31
C GLU A 32 -15.40 -3.63 7.02
N GLY A 33 -14.77 -4.79 7.17
CA GLY A 33 -14.46 -5.73 6.09
C GLY A 33 -13.55 -5.17 4.99
N MET A 34 -13.70 -5.73 3.78
CA MET A 34 -12.85 -5.38 2.62
C MET A 34 -12.98 -3.92 2.17
N ASN A 35 -14.12 -3.26 2.44
CA ASN A 35 -14.33 -1.88 1.99
C ASN A 35 -13.37 -0.92 2.68
N LYS A 36 -13.17 -1.05 3.99
CA LYS A 36 -12.20 -0.24 4.74
C LYS A 36 -10.75 -0.44 4.26
N ILE A 37 -10.40 -1.65 3.84
CA ILE A 37 -9.08 -1.94 3.24
C ILE A 37 -8.94 -1.18 1.92
N LEU A 38 -9.95 -1.26 1.04
CA LEU A 38 -9.94 -0.56 -0.24
C LEU A 38 -9.87 0.95 -0.05
N ASP A 39 -10.68 1.53 0.84
CA ASP A 39 -10.70 2.96 1.10
C ASP A 39 -9.36 3.48 1.63
N ALA A 40 -8.73 2.73 2.55
CA ALA A 40 -7.41 3.05 3.08
C ALA A 40 -6.33 2.98 1.98
N VAL A 41 -6.33 1.93 1.17
CA VAL A 41 -5.38 1.73 0.07
C VAL A 41 -5.55 2.80 -1.01
N LEU A 42 -6.77 3.15 -1.38
CA LEU A 42 -7.06 4.21 -2.36
C LEU A 42 -6.57 5.57 -1.85
N THR A 43 -6.87 5.90 -0.59
CA THR A 43 -6.44 7.17 0.02
C THR A 43 -4.92 7.30 0.05
N ASP A 44 -4.22 6.24 0.47
CA ASP A 44 -2.74 6.24 0.53
C ASP A 44 -2.13 6.29 -0.88
N LEU A 45 -2.68 5.53 -1.82
CA LEU A 45 -2.23 5.55 -3.21
C LEU A 45 -2.39 6.93 -3.85
N GLU A 46 -3.55 7.59 -3.68
CA GLU A 46 -3.79 8.94 -4.20
C GLU A 46 -2.82 9.97 -3.59
N ALA A 47 -2.54 9.86 -2.28
CA ALA A 47 -1.57 10.72 -1.61
C ALA A 47 -0.15 10.51 -2.16
N LEU A 48 0.27 9.26 -2.36
CA LEU A 48 1.59 8.95 -2.92
C LEU A 48 1.72 9.42 -4.37
N GLN A 49 0.70 9.17 -5.20
CA GLN A 49 0.68 9.61 -6.59
C GLN A 49 0.73 11.13 -6.70
N SER A 50 -0.07 11.86 -5.90
CA SER A 50 -0.02 13.33 -5.85
C SER A 50 1.29 13.88 -5.31
N GLY A 51 2.00 13.10 -4.48
CA GLY A 51 3.36 13.38 -4.01
C GLY A 51 4.46 13.20 -5.06
N GLY A 52 4.14 12.64 -6.24
CA GLY A 52 5.08 12.53 -7.36
C GLY A 52 6.07 11.37 -7.24
N VAL A 53 5.70 10.29 -6.55
CA VAL A 53 6.50 9.06 -6.51
C VAL A 53 6.54 8.41 -7.90
N ASP A 54 7.65 7.75 -8.25
CA ASP A 54 7.80 7.13 -9.57
C ASP A 54 7.12 5.74 -9.62
N ALA A 55 7.06 5.05 -8.49
CA ALA A 55 6.42 3.75 -8.36
C ALA A 55 5.89 3.53 -6.94
N VAL A 56 4.96 2.57 -6.82
CA VAL A 56 4.45 2.10 -5.54
C VAL A 56 4.64 0.59 -5.39
N MET A 57 4.92 0.16 -4.17
CA MET A 57 4.94 -1.24 -3.74
C MET A 57 3.87 -1.46 -2.68
N PHE A 58 3.15 -2.56 -2.77
CA PHE A 58 2.14 -2.92 -1.78
C PHE A 58 2.78 -3.74 -0.65
N GLY A 59 2.60 -3.31 0.60
CA GLY A 59 3.12 -3.99 1.79
C GLY A 59 2.00 -4.31 2.78
N ASN A 60 1.93 -5.56 3.23
CA ASN A 60 0.93 -6.05 4.19
C ASN A 60 1.50 -6.14 5.62
N GLU A 61 2.26 -5.14 6.05
CA GLU A 61 2.91 -5.08 7.37
C GLU A 61 1.93 -5.31 8.55
N PHE A 62 0.64 -5.06 8.35
CA PHE A 62 -0.42 -5.28 9.33
C PHE A 62 -0.90 -6.74 9.43
N ASP A 63 -0.49 -7.64 8.53
CA ASP A 63 -0.73 -9.09 8.61
C ASP A 63 0.22 -9.78 9.62
N ARG A 64 0.41 -9.17 10.77
CA ARG A 64 1.32 -9.70 11.79
C ARG A 64 0.73 -11.01 12.32
N PRO A 65 1.52 -12.11 12.34
CA PRO A 65 1.01 -13.41 12.79
C PRO A 65 0.93 -13.53 14.33
N TYR A 66 1.22 -12.45 15.05
CA TYR A 66 1.31 -12.43 16.51
C TYR A 66 0.39 -11.36 17.08
N VAL A 67 -0.41 -11.74 18.06
CA VAL A 67 -1.10 -10.81 18.95
C VAL A 67 -0.12 -10.31 20.01
N LEU A 68 0.05 -8.99 20.13
CA LEU A 68 0.73 -8.40 21.27
C LEU A 68 -0.14 -8.67 22.51
N LYS A 69 0.33 -9.54 23.40
CA LYS A 69 -0.27 -9.79 24.71
C LYS A 69 0.30 -8.84 25.75
#